data_AF-T1BMK5-F1
#
_entry.id   AF-T1BMK5-F1
#
_cell.length_a   1.000
_cell.length_b   1.000
_cell.length_c   1.000
_cell.angle_alpha   90.00
_cell.angle_beta   90.00
_cell.angle_gamma   90.00
#
_symmetry.space_group_name_H-M   'P 1'
#
loop_
_entity.id
_entity.type
_entity.pdbx_description
1 polymer ?
#
loop_
_entity_poly.entity_id
_entity_poly.type
_entity_poly.pdbx_seq_one_letter_code
_entity_poly.pdbx_strand_id
1 'polypeptide(L)' 'MLGGARAVYHLRQSFVFLGMHPINLPEVFVAFAPQKFDAQGHFTDPDGRKYLEALLTTLVDWTRRLRGH' A
#
# COMPACT_ATOMS: atom_id res chain seq x y z
N MET A 1 -7.97 -15.48 -5.69
CA MET A 1 -7.93 -15.27 -4.22
C MET A 1 -7.12 -14.01 -3.93
N LEU A 2 -7.66 -13.07 -3.15
CA LEU A 2 -6.94 -11.86 -2.70
C LEU A 2 -6.07 -12.20 -1.48
N GLY A 3 -4.88 -12.76 -1.73
CA GLY A 3 -3.89 -12.97 -0.67
C GLY A 3 -3.53 -11.64 0.01
N GLY A 4 -3.41 -11.64 1.34
CA GLY A 4 -3.01 -10.46 2.11
C GLY A 4 -4.12 -9.43 2.42
N ALA A 5 -5.27 -9.45 1.73
CA ALA A 5 -6.30 -8.42 1.92
C ALA A 5 -6.83 -8.34 3.37
N ARG A 6 -7.10 -9.48 4.01
CA ARG A 6 -7.52 -9.52 5.42
C ARG A 6 -6.47 -8.94 6.37
N ALA A 7 -5.19 -9.19 6.12
CA ALA A 7 -4.11 -8.65 6.93
C ALA A 7 -4.01 -7.12 6.79
N VAL A 8 -4.14 -6.61 5.56
CA VAL A 8 -4.15 -5.15 5.28
C VAL A 8 -5.38 -4.49 5.92
N TYR A 9 -6.57 -5.07 5.81
CA TYR A 9 -7.76 -4.52 6.47
C TYR A 9 -7.63 -4.53 7.99
N HIS A 10 -7.10 -5.61 8.56
CA HIS A 10 -6.83 -5.68 9.99
C HIS A 10 -5.80 -4.63 10.44
N LEU A 11 -4.74 -4.43 9.66
CA LEU A 11 -3.75 -3.36 9.92
C LEU A 11 -4.40 -1.97 9.89
N ARG A 12 -5.27 -1.70 8.90
CA ARG A 12 -6.05 -0.46 8.83
C ARG A 12 -6.96 -0.27 10.05
N GLN A 13 -7.59 -1.34 10.53
CA GLN A 13 -8.39 -1.30 11.75
C GLN A 13 -7.54 -0.92 12.97
N SER A 14 -6.32 -1.43 13.09
CA SER A 14 -5.39 -1.06 14.17
C SER A 14 -5.04 0.43 14.15
N PHE A 15 -4.93 1.05 12.96
CA PHE A 15 -4.61 2.48 12.83
C PHE A 15 -5.62 3.41 13.51
N VAL A 16 -6.89 3.00 13.62
CA VAL A 16 -7.94 3.77 14.30
C VAL A 16 -7.56 4.02 15.77
N PHE A 17 -7.08 2.99 16.45
CA PHE A 17 -6.71 3.08 17.87
C PHE A 17 -5.39 3.81 18.11
N LEU A 18 -4.57 3.97 17.07
CA LEU A 18 -3.31 4.70 17.12
C LEU A 18 -3.46 6.18 16.73
N GLY A 19 -4.68 6.62 16.39
CA GLY A 19 -4.92 7.99 15.90
C GLY A 19 -4.17 8.30 14.60
N MET A 20 -3.82 7.27 13.81
CA MET A 20 -3.07 7.44 12.58
C MET A 20 -3.97 7.97 11.45
N HIS A 21 -3.33 8.60 10.47
CA HIS A 21 -4.00 9.10 9.25
C HIS A 21 -3.60 8.24 8.03
N PRO A 22 -4.21 7.06 7.81
CA PRO A 22 -3.86 6.21 6.69
C PRO A 22 -4.33 6.79 5.35
N ILE A 23 -3.67 6.36 4.27
CA ILE A 23 -4.14 6.61 2.90
C ILE A 23 -5.32 5.70 2.62
N ASN A 24 -6.44 6.26 2.18
CA ASN A 24 -7.62 5.46 1.84
C ASN A 24 -7.54 4.87 0.44
N LEU A 25 -6.98 5.58 -0.54
CA LEU A 25 -6.86 5.13 -1.93
C LEU A 25 -5.54 5.58 -2.57
N PRO A 26 -4.99 4.82 -3.54
CA PRO A 26 -5.46 3.51 -3.98
C PRO A 26 -5.22 2.42 -2.91
N GLU A 27 -6.03 1.36 -2.93
CA GLU A 27 -5.74 0.14 -2.17
C GLU A 27 -4.89 -0.81 -3.01
N VAL A 28 -3.76 -1.25 -2.45
CA VAL A 28 -2.81 -2.10 -3.16
C VAL A 28 -2.68 -3.44 -2.44
N PHE A 29 -2.96 -4.53 -3.17
CA PHE A 29 -2.80 -5.90 -2.69
C PHE A 29 -1.92 -6.66 -3.68
N VAL A 30 -0.84 -7.27 -3.19
CA VAL A 30 0.05 -8.10 -4.01
C VAL A 30 -0.40 -9.55 -3.94
N ALA A 31 -1.34 -9.92 -4.82
CA ALA A 31 -1.74 -11.32 -4.98
C ALA A 31 -0.62 -12.12 -5.66
N PHE A 32 -0.49 -13.41 -5.28
CA PHE A 32 0.53 -14.32 -5.82
C PHE A 32 1.96 -13.75 -5.72
N ALA A 33 2.28 -13.10 -4.59
CA ALA A 33 3.57 -12.42 -4.38
C ALA A 33 4.80 -13.23 -4.82
N PRO A 34 4.94 -14.55 -4.59
CA PRO A 34 6.10 -15.31 -5.05
C PRO A 34 6.37 -15.24 -6.57
N GLN A 35 5.37 -14.91 -7.39
CA GLN A 35 5.47 -14.77 -8.85
C GLN A 35 5.81 -13.34 -9.29
N LYS A 36 5.75 -12.38 -8.35
CA LYS A 36 5.92 -10.95 -8.60
C LYS A 36 7.28 -10.41 -8.16
N PHE A 37 8.17 -11.28 -7.68
CA PHE A 37 9.52 -10.93 -7.31
C PHE A 37 10.54 -11.81 -8.05
N ASP A 38 11.67 -11.23 -8.46
CA ASP A 38 12.79 -11.99 -9.03
C ASP A 38 13.64 -12.66 -7.93
N ALA A 39 14.68 -13.39 -8.34
CA ALA A 39 15.59 -14.09 -7.42
C ALA A 39 16.40 -13.13 -6.52
N GLN A 40 16.48 -11.85 -6.87
CA GLN A 40 17.15 -10.80 -6.10
C GLN A 40 16.17 -10.07 -5.16
N GLY A 41 14.87 -10.41 -5.22
CA GLY A 41 13.83 -9.78 -4.43
C GLY A 41 13.31 -8.47 -5.02
N HIS A 42 13.57 -8.16 -6.28
CA HIS A 42 12.97 -7.00 -6.94
C HIS A 42 11.55 -7.30 -7.39
N PHE A 43 10.65 -6.33 -7.19
CA PHE A 43 9.28 -6.43 -7.65
C PHE A 43 9.19 -6.28 -9.17
N THR A 44 8.71 -7.30 -9.88
CA THR A 44 8.74 -7.38 -11.35
C THR A 44 7.38 -7.14 -12.02
N ASP A 45 6.31 -6.92 -11.25
CA ASP A 45 4.96 -6.71 -11.80
C ASP A 45 4.77 -5.31 -12.41
N PRO A 46 4.60 -5.17 -13.74
CA PRO A 46 4.52 -3.84 -14.36
C PRO A 46 3.25 -3.08 -13.95
N ASP A 47 2.12 -3.75 -13.80
CA ASP A 47 0.88 -3.10 -13.36
C ASP A 47 0.90 -2.81 -11.86
N GLY A 48 1.41 -3.75 -11.05
CA GLY A 48 1.65 -3.51 -9.63
C GLY A 48 2.54 -2.29 -9.38
N ARG A 49 3.56 -2.05 -10.22
CA ARG A 49 4.43 -0.87 -10.12
C ARG A 49 3.66 0.44 -10.29
N LYS A 50 2.69 0.49 -11.22
CA LYS A 50 1.82 1.67 -11.40
C LYS A 50 0.98 1.95 -10.16
N TYR A 51 0.40 0.91 -9.55
CA TYR A 51 -0.38 1.06 -8.32
C TYR A 51 0.49 1.46 -7.12
N LEU A 52 1.71 0.93 -7.01
CA LEU A 52 2.67 1.33 -5.98
C LEU A 52 3.10 2.78 -6.16
N GLU A 53 3.38 3.22 -7.39
CA GLU A 53 3.72 4.61 -7.69
C GLU A 53 2.58 5.56 -7.31
N ALA A 54 1.33 5.20 -7.65
CA ALA A 54 0.15 5.97 -7.25
C ALA A 54 -0.01 6.01 -5.72
N LEU A 55 0.18 4.89 -5.02
CA LEU A 55 0.13 4.84 -3.55
C LEU A 55 1.19 5.75 -2.91
N LEU A 56 2.43 5.70 -3.39
CA LEU A 56 3.53 6.52 -2.87
C LEU A 56 3.32 8.01 -3.18
N THR A 57 2.80 8.33 -4.36
CA THR A 57 2.44 9.71 -4.72
C THR A 57 1.38 10.25 -3.77
N THR A 58 0.29 9.48 -3.55
CA THR A 58 -0.74 9.85 -2.58
C THR A 58 -0.18 9.97 -1.15
N LEU A 59 0.75 9.11 -0.75
CA LEU A 59 1.41 9.20 0.57
C LEU A 59 2.12 10.54 0.73
N VAL A 60 2.90 10.93 -0.27
CA VAL A 60 3.65 12.19 -0.25
C VAL A 60 2.70 13.37 -0.14
N ASP A 61 1.66 13.41 -0.96
CA ASP A 61 0.69 14.50 -0.97
C ASP A 61 -0.14 14.56 0.32
N TRP A 62 -0.55 13.40 0.84
CA TRP A 62 -1.22 13.30 2.12
C TRP A 62 -0.35 13.79 3.27
N THR A 63 0.92 13.42 3.26
CA THR A 63 1.91 13.88 4.25
C THR A 63 2.12 15.39 4.20
N ARG A 64 2.17 15.99 3.00
CA ARG A 64 2.26 17.45 2.83
C ARG A 64 1.02 18.15 3.35
N ARG A 65 -0.17 17.63 3.05
CA ARG A 65 -1.44 18.16 3.52
C ARG A 65 -1.54 18.15 5.05
N LEU A 66 -1.10 17.06 5.70
CA LEU A 66 -1.09 16.96 7.16
C LEU A 66 -0.06 17.89 7.83
N ARG A 67 1.06 18.22 7.15
CA ARG A 67 2.06 19.18 7.65
C ARG A 67 1.66 20.65 7.52
N GLY A 68 0.69 20.96 6.66
CA GLY A 68 0.15 22.31 6.49
C GLY A 68 -0.96 22.67 7.48
N HIS A 69 -1.24 21.79 8.43
CA HIS A 69 -2.06 22.00 9.62
C HIS A 69 -1.16 22.19 10.84
#